data_AF-A0A934IFC0-F1
#
_entry.id   AF-A0A934IFC0-F1
#
_cell.length_a   1.000
_cell.length_b   1.000
_cell.length_c   1.000
_cell.angle_alpha   90.00
_cell.angle_beta   90.00
_cell.angle_gamma   90.00
#
_symmetry.space_group_name_H-M   'P 1'
#
loop_
_entity.id
_entity.type
_entity.pdbx_description
1 polymer ?
#
loop_
_entity_poly.entity_id
_entity_poly.type
_entity_poly.pdbx_seq_one_letter_code
_entity_poly.pdbx_strand_id
1 'polypeptide(L)' 'MPPAPPGRQRVDDRRVLNGIFWILRTGSPWRDLPPRYGPSTAVHNRDNRWAKRGGG' A
#
# COMPACT_ATOMS: atom_id res chain seq x y z
N MET A 1 -9.20 33.01 3.34
CA MET A 1 -9.28 31.71 2.65
C MET A 1 -8.85 30.64 3.65
N PRO A 2 -9.69 29.65 4.01
CA PRO A 2 -9.26 28.62 4.96
C PRO A 2 -8.21 27.71 4.29
N PRO A 3 -7.21 27.20 5.04
CA PRO A 3 -6.22 26.27 4.49
C PRO A 3 -6.92 24.98 4.06
N ALA A 4 -6.48 24.44 2.92
CA ALA A 4 -6.98 23.16 2.40
C ALA A 4 -6.94 22.08 3.48
N PRO A 5 -7.95 21.18 3.56
CA PRO A 5 -7.98 20.13 4.56
C PRO A 5 -6.67 19.32 4.48
N PRO A 6 -6.05 18.95 5.62
CA PRO A 6 -4.82 18.18 5.60
C PRO A 6 -5.04 16.92 4.76
N GLY A 7 -4.32 16.85 3.64
CA GLY A 7 -4.47 15.81 2.64
C GLY A 7 -4.52 14.45 3.32
N ARG A 8 -5.66 13.78 3.15
CA ARG A 8 -6.03 12.55 3.83
C ARG A 8 -4.87 11.54 3.82
N GLN A 9 -4.25 11.39 4.98
CA GLN A 9 -3.67 10.15 5.51
C GLN A 9 -2.46 9.53 4.76
N ARG A 10 -1.30 10.20 4.79
CA ARG A 10 0.01 9.57 4.46
C ARG A 10 0.36 8.33 5.30
N VAL A 11 -0.37 8.10 6.40
CA VAL A 11 -0.15 6.96 7.32
C VAL A 11 -0.55 5.63 6.65
N ASP A 12 -1.62 5.61 5.86
CA ASP A 12 -2.04 4.39 5.15
C ASP A 12 -1.07 4.02 4.03
N ASP A 13 -0.50 5.02 3.34
CA ASP A 13 0.49 4.79 2.29
C ASP A 13 1.75 4.11 2.80
N ARG A 14 2.29 4.58 3.94
CA ARG A 14 3.48 3.94 4.57
C ARG A 14 3.18 2.51 5.00
N ARG A 15 1.99 2.28 5.55
CA ARG A 15 1.57 0.96 6.03
C ARG A 15 1.41 -0.02 4.87
N VAL A 16 0.81 0.43 3.77
CA VAL A 16 0.69 -0.32 2.52
C VAL A 16 2.04 -0.61 1.89
N LEU A 17 2.92 0.39 1.76
CA LEU A 17 4.26 0.18 1.22
C LEU A 17 5.08 -0.81 2.06
N ASN A 18 5.01 -0.71 3.38
CA ASN A 18 5.63 -1.70 4.28
C ASN A 18 5.07 -3.11 4.07
N GLY A 19 3.78 -3.25 3.75
CA GLY A 19 3.17 -4.53 3.39
C GLY A 19 3.72 -5.11 2.08
N ILE A 20 3.89 -4.26 1.05
CA ILE A 20 4.53 -4.65 -0.22
C ILE A 20 5.97 -5.10 0.03
N PHE A 21 6.76 -4.31 0.76
CA PHE A 21 8.15 -4.67 1.09
C PHE A 21 8.26 -5.96 1.89
N TRP A 22 7.34 -6.21 2.83
CA TRP A 22 7.33 -7.47 3.57
C TRP A 22 7.10 -8.67 2.65
N ILE A 23 6.12 -8.59 1.74
CA ILE A 23 5.86 -9.65 0.76
C ILE A 23 7.04 -9.86 -0.17
N LEU A 24 7.63 -8.78 -0.70
CA LEU A 24 8.81 -8.87 -1.56
C LEU A 24 10.03 -9.47 -0.83
N ARG A 25 10.15 -9.24 0.48
CA ARG A 25 11.25 -9.76 1.29
C ARG A 25 11.03 -11.22 1.71
N THR A 26 9.80 -11.60 2.04
CA THR A 26 9.48 -12.93 2.58
C THR A 26 9.06 -13.91 1.49
N GLY A 27 8.60 -13.43 0.33
CA GLY A 27 8.04 -14.26 -0.75
C GLY A 27 6.69 -14.88 -0.39
N SER A 28 6.08 -14.47 0.72
CA SER A 28 4.80 -15.02 1.17
C SER A 28 3.65 -14.59 0.26
N PRO A 29 2.59 -15.42 0.15
CA PRO A 29 1.37 -15.03 -0.54
C PRO A 29 0.75 -13.75 0.04
N TRP A 30 0.12 -12.94 -0.80
CA TRP A 30 -0.60 -11.72 -0.38
C TRP A 30 -1.69 -11.98 0.67
N ARG A 31 -2.25 -13.20 0.71
CA ARG A 31 -3.25 -13.62 1.69
C ARG A 31 -2.70 -13.75 3.11
N ASP A 32 -1.40 -14.00 3.27
CA ASP A 32 -0.73 -14.14 4.56
C ASP A 32 -0.19 -12.81 5.09
N LEU A 33 -0.50 -11.71 4.40
CA LEU A 33 -0.06 -10.38 4.83
C LEU A 33 -0.56 -10.10 6.26
N PRO A 34 0.34 -9.78 7.20
CA PRO A 34 -0.06 -9.44 8.55
C PRO A 34 -1.02 -8.23 8.59
N PRO A 35 -2.12 -8.29 9.34
CA PRO A 35 -3.15 -7.22 9.38
C PRO A 35 -2.63 -5.88 9.91
N ARG A 36 -1.46 -5.86 10.57
CA ARG A 36 -0.73 -4.63 10.94
C ARG A 36 -0.36 -3.76 9.74
N TYR A 37 -0.25 -4.34 8.55
CA TYR A 37 0.00 -3.63 7.29
C TYR A 37 -1.28 -3.20 6.57
N GLY A 38 -2.45 -3.45 7.17
CA GLY A 38 -3.74 -3.15 6.59
C GLY A 38 -4.27 -4.30 5.72
N PRO A 39 -5.42 -4.09 5.06
CA PRO A 39 -6.05 -5.12 4.25
C PRO A 39 -5.15 -5.56 3.10
N SER A 40 -4.91 -6.87 2.95
CA SER A 40 -4.13 -7.42 1.84
C SER A 40 -4.61 -6.94 0.46
N THR A 41 -5.92 -6.75 0.30
CA THR A 41 -6.55 -6.20 -0.90
C THR A 41 -6.10 -4.77 -1.20
N ALA A 42 -5.95 -3.92 -0.18
CA ALA A 42 -5.50 -2.54 -0.35
C ALA A 42 -4.04 -2.50 -0.82
N VAL A 43 -3.22 -3.40 -0.26
CA VAL A 43 -1.80 -3.51 -0.60
C VAL A 43 -1.61 -4.04 -2.03
N HIS A 44 -2.31 -5.11 -2.38
CA HIS A 44 -2.31 -5.67 -3.73
C HIS A 44 -2.86 -4.69 -4.78
N ASN A 45 -3.94 -3.95 -4.46
CA ASN A 45 -4.46 -2.92 -5.38
C ASN A 45 -3.48 -1.77 -5.59
N ARG A 46 -2.69 -1.41 -4.57
CA ARG A 46 -1.66 -0.38 -4.69
C ARG A 46 -0.52 -0.83 -5.59
N ASP A 47 -0.04 -2.06 -5.39
CA ASP A 47 0.98 -2.68 -6.21
C ASP A 47 0.53 -2.77 -7.68
N ASN A 48 -0.67 -3.28 -7.93
CA ASN A 48 -1.26 -3.32 -9.28
C ASN A 48 -1.41 -1.93 -9.92
N ARG A 49 -1.77 -0.89 -9.15
CA ARG A 49 -1.82 0.49 -9.68
C ARG A 49 -0.43 1.02 -10.02
N TRP A 50 0.58 0.65 -9.25
CA TRP A 50 1.97 1.04 -9.52
C TRP A 50 2.50 0.33 -10.77
N ALA A 51 2.32 -0.98 -10.88
CA ALA A 51 2.68 -1.75 -12.07
C ALA A 51 2.01 -1.21 -13.33
N LYS A 52 0.71 -0.86 -13.25
CA LYS A 52 -0.02 -0.24 -14.37
C LYS A 52 0.40 1.20 -14.69
N ARG A 53 1.01 1.94 -13.75
CA ARG A 53 1.52 3.30 -13.99
C ARG A 53 2.94 3.32 -14.55
N GLY A 54 3.71 2.24 -14.39
CA GLY A 54 5.07 2.12 -14.93
C GLY A 54 5.14 1.56 -16.35
N GLY A 55 4.02 1.09 -16.92
CA GLY A 55 3.94 0.64 -18.31
C GLY A 55 3.28 1.70 -19.19
N GLY A 56 4.09 2.60 -19.77
CA GLY A 56 3.72 3.59 -20.76
C GLY A 56 4.97 4.10 -21.45
#